data_AF-A0A9E4CXI0-F1
#
_entry.id   AF-A0A9E4CXI0-F1
#
_cell.length_a   1.000
_cell.length_b   1.000
_cell.length_c   1.000
_cell.angle_alpha   90.00
_cell.angle_beta   90.00
_cell.angle_gamma   90.00
#
_symmetry.space_group_name_H-M   'P 1'
#
loop_
_entity.id
_entity.type
_entity.pdbx_description
1 polymer ?
#
loop_
_entity_poly.entity_id
_entity_poly.type
_entity_poly.pdbx_seq_one_letter_code
_entity_poly.pdbx_strand_id
1 'polypeptide(L)'
;MTSDSTAGRSQAWLDDRNHVFHSWSAQAHLDPLVLTGGEGAWVWDEHGHRFLDFSSQLMNVNIGHQHPKLLAAIHEQTDLITTLAPTHANPARSEAARLIAERAPGDLDAVFFTNGGAEANENAIRMARLHTGRHKILATYRSYHGATGGAITLTGDPRRWPNEPAMPGVVHFWGPYPYRSHFHSSNETEETQRALAHLADTLMVEGPHTVAAIILEPVVGTNGILVPPPGYLAGVRELCDEHGIVFIADEVMAGFGRCGEWFSVDRWGVVPDLICFAKGVNSGYLPLGGVIISRKIAATFDDRPFPGGLTYSGHVLACASAVASIGIFEEEGIIERVRTVGEQVLGPALRDLESRHPSLGEVRGLGFFWAVELVRDRTTREPLVPFNAAGGDAAPVAAVV
;
A
#
# COMPACT_ATOMS: atom_id res chain seq x y z
N MET A 1 11.77 -24.99 -31.59
CA MET A 1 11.53 -26.33 -31.01
C MET A 1 11.86 -26.23 -29.53
N THR A 2 10.92 -25.72 -28.74
CA THR A 2 11.06 -25.65 -27.28
C THR A 2 10.77 -27.04 -26.75
N SER A 3 11.75 -27.64 -26.07
CA SER A 3 11.59 -28.92 -25.39
C SER A 3 10.48 -28.79 -24.35
N ASP A 4 9.34 -29.40 -24.65
CA ASP A 4 8.19 -29.54 -23.76
C ASP A 4 8.57 -30.56 -22.66
N SER A 5 9.38 -30.11 -21.71
CA SER A 5 9.81 -30.90 -20.56
C SER A 5 8.88 -30.64 -19.39
N THR A 6 7.59 -30.93 -19.57
CA THR A 6 6.66 -31.14 -18.45
C THR A 6 7.06 -32.35 -17.60
N ALA A 7 7.99 -33.17 -18.10
CA ALA A 7 8.64 -34.24 -17.36
C ALA A 7 9.26 -33.70 -16.05
N GLY A 8 8.71 -34.13 -14.92
CA GLY A 8 9.14 -33.72 -13.58
C GLY A 8 8.31 -32.61 -12.91
N ARG A 9 7.35 -31.99 -13.62
CA ARG A 9 6.42 -31.02 -13.03
C ARG A 9 5.27 -31.73 -12.32
N SER A 10 4.80 -31.18 -11.21
CA SER A 10 3.65 -31.72 -10.47
C SER A 10 2.32 -31.46 -11.17
N GLN A 11 1.27 -32.18 -10.74
CA GLN A 11 -0.08 -31.93 -11.22
C GLN A 11 -0.57 -30.52 -10.85
N ALA A 12 -0.19 -30.01 -9.66
CA ALA A 12 -0.55 -28.66 -9.24
C ALA A 12 0.04 -27.60 -10.18
N TRP A 13 1.30 -27.76 -10.59
CA TRP A 13 1.92 -26.88 -11.59
C TRP A 13 1.19 -26.97 -12.95
N LEU A 14 0.88 -28.19 -13.41
CA LEU A 14 0.18 -28.39 -14.68
C LEU A 14 -1.21 -27.75 -14.67
N ASP A 15 -1.96 -27.93 -13.59
CA ASP A 15 -3.30 -27.35 -13.43
C ASP A 15 -3.22 -25.82 -13.40
N ASP A 16 -2.25 -25.26 -12.67
CA ASP A 16 -2.00 -23.81 -12.66
C ASP A 16 -1.74 -23.28 -14.08
N ARG A 17 -0.79 -23.88 -14.79
CA ARG A 17 -0.39 -23.43 -16.13
C ARG A 17 -1.50 -23.56 -17.17
N ASN A 18 -2.42 -24.50 -16.98
CA ASN A 18 -3.52 -24.75 -17.90
C ASN A 18 -4.78 -23.93 -17.56
N HIS A 19 -4.97 -23.53 -16.30
CA HIS A 19 -6.26 -23.02 -15.83
C HIS A 19 -6.20 -21.72 -15.03
N VAL A 20 -5.03 -21.28 -14.56
CA VAL A 20 -4.87 -20.04 -13.79
C VAL A 20 -4.28 -18.94 -14.68
N PHE A 21 -4.97 -17.81 -14.74
CA PHE A 21 -4.46 -16.61 -15.40
C PHE A 21 -3.78 -15.70 -14.37
N HIS A 22 -2.46 -15.56 -14.48
CA HIS A 22 -1.68 -14.80 -13.50
C HIS A 22 -1.63 -13.31 -13.84
N SER A 23 -1.93 -12.46 -12.85
CA SER A 23 -1.82 -11.01 -13.02
C SER A 23 -0.37 -10.57 -13.27
N TRP A 24 -0.18 -9.46 -13.98
CA TRP A 24 1.13 -8.82 -14.22
C TRP A 24 2.18 -9.71 -14.88
N SER A 25 1.75 -10.77 -15.58
CA SER A 25 2.63 -11.78 -16.16
C SER A 25 2.29 -12.06 -17.61
N ALA A 26 3.33 -12.27 -18.43
CA ALA A 26 3.15 -12.86 -19.75
C ALA A 26 2.90 -14.36 -19.59
N GLN A 27 1.73 -14.84 -20.00
CA GLN A 27 1.28 -16.18 -19.64
C GLN A 27 2.11 -17.29 -20.28
N ALA A 28 2.66 -17.11 -21.48
CA ALA A 28 3.31 -18.19 -22.23
C ALA A 28 4.64 -18.65 -21.61
N HIS A 29 5.38 -17.74 -20.97
CA HIS A 29 6.72 -18.00 -20.43
C HIS A 29 6.77 -18.04 -18.91
N LEU A 30 5.61 -17.95 -18.26
CA LEU A 30 5.52 -18.04 -16.81
C LEU A 30 5.91 -19.45 -16.36
N ASP A 31 6.80 -19.52 -15.37
CA ASP A 31 7.19 -20.74 -14.67
C ASP A 31 7.04 -20.52 -13.16
N PRO A 32 5.83 -20.69 -12.60
CA PRO A 32 5.56 -20.36 -11.22
C PRO A 32 6.14 -21.42 -10.26
N LEU A 33 6.59 -20.97 -9.09
CA LEU A 33 6.93 -21.85 -7.98
C LEU A 33 5.64 -22.37 -7.33
N VAL A 34 5.53 -23.69 -7.15
CA VAL A 34 4.43 -24.29 -6.39
C VAL A 34 4.76 -24.26 -4.91
N LEU A 35 4.32 -23.21 -4.22
CA LEU A 35 4.43 -23.09 -2.77
C LEU A 35 3.31 -23.91 -2.10
N THR A 36 3.68 -24.76 -1.14
CA THR A 36 2.75 -25.69 -0.48
C THR A 36 2.58 -25.43 1.02
N GLY A 37 3.40 -24.56 1.60
CA GLY A 37 3.25 -24.14 2.99
C GLY A 37 4.16 -22.99 3.38
N GLY A 38 3.97 -22.52 4.61
CA GLY A 38 4.77 -21.48 5.21
C GLY A 38 4.54 -21.37 6.71
N GLU A 39 5.53 -20.87 7.43
CA GLU A 39 5.49 -20.64 8.88
C GLU A 39 6.40 -19.45 9.23
N GLY A 40 5.86 -18.47 9.97
CA GLY A 40 6.61 -17.27 10.32
C GLY A 40 7.05 -16.51 9.07
N ALA A 41 8.35 -16.27 8.92
CA ALA A 41 8.92 -15.60 7.74
C ALA A 41 9.36 -16.58 6.63
N TRP A 42 9.03 -17.86 6.73
CA TRP A 42 9.47 -18.88 5.77
C TRP A 42 8.30 -19.42 4.94
N VAL A 43 8.57 -19.73 3.69
CA VAL A 43 7.69 -20.53 2.81
C VAL A 43 8.47 -21.70 2.23
N TRP A 44 7.77 -22.74 1.75
CA TRP A 44 8.42 -23.85 1.07
C TRP A 44 7.64 -24.36 -0.13
N ASP A 45 8.39 -24.86 -1.11
CA ASP A 45 7.85 -25.47 -2.32
C ASP A 45 7.38 -26.92 -2.07
N GLU A 46 6.78 -27.52 -3.09
CA GLU A 46 6.34 -28.92 -3.09
C GLU A 46 7.48 -29.96 -2.98
N HIS A 47 8.74 -29.54 -3.06
CA HIS A 47 9.92 -30.37 -2.87
C HIS A 47 10.56 -30.17 -1.48
N GLY A 48 10.00 -29.29 -0.65
CA GLY A 48 10.48 -28.98 0.69
C GLY A 48 11.63 -27.98 0.72
N HIS A 49 11.97 -27.32 -0.40
CA HIS A 49 12.94 -26.23 -0.38
C HIS A 49 12.37 -25.03 0.35
N ARG A 50 13.12 -24.48 1.31
CA ARG A 50 12.69 -23.38 2.17
C ARG A 50 13.25 -22.05 1.67
N PHE A 51 12.39 -21.04 1.61
CA PHE A 51 12.71 -19.67 1.22
C PHE A 51 12.39 -18.73 2.38
N LEU A 52 13.31 -17.82 2.68
CA LEU A 52 13.05 -16.72 3.59
C LEU A 52 12.32 -15.62 2.81
N ASP A 53 11.10 -15.31 3.22
CA ASP A 53 10.26 -14.31 2.57
C ASP A 53 10.64 -12.90 3.05
N PHE A 54 11.55 -12.27 2.29
CA PHE A 54 11.94 -10.87 2.52
C PHE A 54 10.89 -9.85 2.03
N SER A 55 9.87 -10.26 1.28
CA SER A 55 8.87 -9.34 0.73
C SER A 55 7.56 -9.32 1.54
N SER A 56 7.39 -10.23 2.50
CA SER A 56 6.10 -10.50 3.14
C SER A 56 5.02 -10.70 2.08
N GLN A 57 5.35 -11.49 1.05
CA GLN A 57 4.62 -11.65 -0.20
C GLN A 57 4.48 -10.32 -0.96
N LEU A 58 3.29 -9.72 -1.02
CA LEU A 58 3.07 -8.41 -1.64
C LEU A 58 2.93 -7.32 -0.57
N MET A 59 3.88 -7.32 0.37
CA MET A 59 3.94 -6.43 1.54
C MET A 59 2.68 -6.51 2.41
N ASN A 60 2.17 -7.72 2.63
CA ASN A 60 0.93 -7.94 3.39
C ASN A 60 1.08 -8.86 4.60
N VAL A 61 1.98 -9.85 4.61
CA VAL A 61 2.05 -10.87 5.68
C VAL A 61 2.81 -10.36 6.93
N ASN A 62 2.31 -9.31 7.58
CA ASN A 62 3.02 -8.58 8.64
C ASN A 62 3.32 -9.41 9.91
N ILE A 63 2.43 -10.33 10.31
CA ILE A 63 2.62 -11.22 11.48
C ILE A 63 3.24 -12.58 11.12
N GLY A 64 3.65 -12.78 9.86
CA GLY A 64 4.12 -14.06 9.34
C GLY A 64 3.00 -15.06 8.99
N HIS A 65 3.39 -16.19 8.43
CA HIS A 65 2.50 -17.27 7.96
C HIS A 65 2.07 -18.20 9.11
N GLN A 66 0.85 -18.73 9.00
CA GLN A 66 0.25 -19.75 9.90
C GLN A 66 0.25 -19.38 11.40
N HIS A 67 -0.01 -18.11 11.73
CA HIS A 67 -0.05 -17.64 13.10
C HIS A 67 -1.20 -18.28 13.89
N PRO A 68 -0.95 -19.05 14.96
CA PRO A 68 -1.95 -19.91 15.58
C PRO A 68 -3.14 -19.15 16.16
N LYS A 69 -2.92 -17.99 16.80
CA LYS A 69 -4.02 -17.15 17.33
C LYS A 69 -4.96 -16.63 16.25
N LEU A 70 -4.42 -16.29 15.07
CA LEU A 70 -5.23 -15.76 13.98
C LEU A 70 -6.05 -16.87 13.32
N LEU A 71 -5.46 -18.05 13.14
CA LEU A 71 -6.17 -19.25 12.68
C LEU A 71 -7.30 -19.62 13.64
N ALA A 72 -7.03 -19.61 14.95
CA ALA A 72 -8.05 -19.89 15.96
C ALA A 72 -9.26 -18.95 15.84
N ALA A 73 -9.03 -17.65 15.69
CA ALA A 73 -10.11 -16.67 15.50
C ALA A 73 -10.93 -16.90 14.22
N ILE A 74 -10.28 -17.32 13.12
CA ILE A 74 -10.99 -17.68 11.88
C ILE A 74 -11.85 -18.93 12.08
N HIS A 75 -11.33 -19.95 12.76
CA HIS A 75 -12.07 -21.17 13.08
C HIS A 75 -13.26 -20.88 14.00
N GLU A 76 -13.06 -20.15 15.08
CA GLU A 76 -14.12 -19.75 16.02
C GLU A 76 -15.25 -19.00 15.30
N GLN A 77 -14.92 -18.05 14.42
CA GLN A 77 -15.94 -17.33 13.66
C GLN A 77 -16.65 -18.24 12.63
N THR A 78 -15.94 -19.23 12.05
CA THR A 78 -16.52 -20.22 11.12
C THR A 78 -17.56 -21.09 11.82
N ASP A 79 -17.31 -21.47 13.08
CA ASP A 79 -18.23 -22.28 13.89
C ASP A 79 -19.51 -21.52 14.26
N LEU A 80 -19.49 -20.18 14.19
CA LEU A 80 -20.65 -19.32 14.43
C LEU A 80 -21.42 -19.00 13.15
N ILE A 81 -20.76 -18.33 12.20
CA ILE A 81 -21.34 -17.92 10.91
C ILE A 81 -20.22 -17.49 9.96
N THR A 82 -20.25 -18.01 8.74
CA THR A 82 -19.22 -17.76 7.73
C THR A 82 -19.45 -16.48 6.93
N THR A 83 -20.70 -16.12 6.65
CA THR A 83 -21.04 -14.95 5.83
C THR A 83 -22.35 -14.31 6.25
N LEU A 84 -22.46 -13.01 6.04
CA LEU A 84 -23.60 -12.19 6.45
C LEU A 84 -23.71 -10.98 5.52
N ALA A 85 -24.93 -10.62 5.11
CA ALA A 85 -25.15 -9.43 4.30
C ALA A 85 -24.71 -8.15 5.05
N PRO A 86 -24.10 -7.16 4.35
CA PRO A 86 -23.55 -5.94 4.97
C PRO A 86 -24.54 -5.13 5.82
N THR A 87 -25.85 -5.22 5.53
CA THR A 87 -26.90 -4.48 6.23
C THR A 87 -27.16 -4.95 7.66
N HIS A 88 -26.68 -6.14 8.04
CA HIS A 88 -26.84 -6.68 9.39
C HIS A 88 -25.59 -6.40 10.23
N ALA A 89 -25.81 -6.07 11.51
CA ALA A 89 -24.74 -5.94 12.49
C ALA A 89 -24.17 -7.31 12.87
N ASN A 90 -22.88 -7.34 13.21
CA ASN A 90 -22.18 -8.53 13.67
C ASN A 90 -21.07 -8.13 14.65
N PRO A 91 -20.88 -8.87 15.77
CA PRO A 91 -19.87 -8.52 16.78
C PRO A 91 -18.45 -8.39 16.23
N ALA A 92 -17.99 -9.31 15.38
CA ALA A 92 -16.63 -9.26 14.82
C ALA A 92 -16.45 -8.05 13.90
N ARG A 93 -17.46 -7.71 13.07
CA ARG A 93 -17.41 -6.51 12.22
C ARG A 93 -17.41 -5.23 13.05
N SER A 94 -18.29 -5.14 14.06
CA SER A 94 -18.37 -3.97 14.94
C SER A 94 -17.08 -3.78 15.75
N GLU A 95 -16.52 -4.87 16.26
CA GLU A 95 -15.28 -4.84 17.03
C GLU A 95 -14.07 -4.50 16.17
N ALA A 96 -13.97 -5.07 14.95
CA ALA A 96 -12.93 -4.68 14.00
C ALA A 96 -12.99 -3.18 13.68
N ALA A 97 -14.19 -2.64 13.44
CA ALA A 97 -14.37 -1.22 13.17
C ALA A 97 -13.93 -0.35 14.36
N ARG A 98 -14.35 -0.70 15.58
CA ARG A 98 -13.97 0.00 16.81
C ARG A 98 -12.46 -0.01 17.01
N LEU A 99 -11.84 -1.18 16.93
CA LEU A 99 -10.39 -1.33 17.12
C LEU A 99 -9.62 -0.56 16.06
N ILE A 100 -10.00 -0.63 14.79
CA ILE A 100 -9.32 0.13 13.72
C ILE A 100 -9.45 1.65 13.95
N ALA A 101 -10.65 2.14 14.28
CA ALA A 101 -10.89 3.56 14.54
C ALA A 101 -10.07 4.08 15.74
N GLU A 102 -9.98 3.31 16.84
CA GLU A 102 -9.20 3.71 18.02
C GLU A 102 -7.69 3.85 17.77
N ARG A 103 -7.16 3.28 16.69
CA ARG A 103 -5.75 3.42 16.30
C ARG A 103 -5.55 4.51 15.25
N ALA A 104 -6.62 5.04 14.66
CA ALA A 104 -6.53 6.12 13.69
C ALA A 104 -6.33 7.47 14.38
N PRO A 105 -5.64 8.43 13.74
CA PRO A 105 -5.41 9.74 14.33
C PRO A 105 -6.66 10.63 14.30
N GLY A 106 -6.75 11.59 15.23
CA GLY A 106 -7.76 12.66 15.18
C GLY A 106 -9.20 12.17 15.40
N ASP A 107 -10.09 12.49 14.45
CA ASP A 107 -11.53 12.20 14.50
C ASP A 107 -11.97 11.13 13.47
N LEU A 108 -11.04 10.29 13.03
CA LEU A 108 -11.24 9.15 12.12
C LEU A 108 -11.96 7.99 12.83
N ASP A 109 -13.27 8.14 13.05
CA ASP A 109 -14.05 7.28 13.96
C ASP A 109 -14.99 6.28 13.28
N ALA A 110 -15.11 6.30 11.95
CA ALA A 110 -15.98 5.39 11.21
C ALA A 110 -15.17 4.55 10.21
N VAL A 111 -15.58 3.30 9.99
CA VAL A 111 -14.94 2.38 9.04
C VAL A 111 -15.95 1.91 7.99
N PHE A 112 -15.63 2.15 6.72
CA PHE A 112 -16.30 1.52 5.58
C PHE A 112 -15.43 0.38 5.04
N PHE A 113 -15.90 -0.86 5.11
CA PHE A 113 -15.12 -2.02 4.69
C PHE A 113 -15.21 -2.31 3.19
N THR A 114 -14.10 -2.77 2.62
CA THR A 114 -13.95 -3.29 1.25
C THR A 114 -13.24 -4.65 1.28
N ASN A 115 -12.98 -5.27 0.12
CA ASN A 115 -12.21 -6.53 0.06
C ASN A 115 -10.71 -6.28 -0.12
N GLY A 116 -10.30 -5.04 -0.37
CA GLY A 116 -8.89 -4.67 -0.52
C GLY A 116 -8.67 -3.20 -0.87
N GLY A 117 -7.41 -2.85 -1.08
CA GLY A 117 -6.97 -1.45 -1.21
C GLY A 117 -7.48 -0.71 -2.45
N ALA A 118 -7.57 -1.38 -3.60
CA ALA A 118 -8.07 -0.74 -4.82
C ALA A 118 -9.52 -0.26 -4.66
N GLU A 119 -10.38 -1.10 -4.09
CA GLU A 119 -11.76 -0.76 -3.78
C GLU A 119 -11.85 0.31 -2.67
N ALA A 120 -10.94 0.29 -1.69
CA ALA A 120 -10.86 1.33 -0.66
C ALA A 120 -10.59 2.70 -1.30
N ASN A 121 -9.60 2.78 -2.19
CA ASN A 121 -9.27 4.01 -2.91
C ASN A 121 -10.42 4.51 -3.77
N GLU A 122 -11.13 3.62 -4.48
CA GLU A 122 -12.31 4.03 -5.25
C GLU A 122 -13.44 4.59 -4.38
N ASN A 123 -13.68 4.02 -3.20
CA ASN A 123 -14.69 4.52 -2.28
C ASN A 123 -14.23 5.82 -1.59
N ALA A 124 -12.95 5.97 -1.26
CA ALA A 124 -12.43 7.19 -0.66
C ALA A 124 -12.56 8.40 -1.60
N ILE A 125 -12.18 8.27 -2.88
CA ILE A 125 -12.37 9.36 -3.85
C ILE A 125 -13.85 9.65 -4.10
N ARG A 126 -14.74 8.64 -4.00
CA ARG A 126 -16.19 8.83 -4.11
C ARG A 126 -16.72 9.63 -2.92
N MET A 127 -16.31 9.28 -1.70
CA MET A 127 -16.65 10.03 -0.48
C MET A 127 -16.18 11.47 -0.60
N ALA A 128 -14.92 11.71 -1.00
CA ALA A 128 -14.37 13.05 -1.17
C ALA A 128 -15.18 13.89 -2.19
N ARG A 129 -15.50 13.31 -3.35
CA ARG A 129 -16.31 13.99 -4.39
C ARG A 129 -17.72 14.31 -3.91
N LEU A 130 -18.38 13.38 -3.23
CA LEU A 130 -19.73 13.59 -2.72
C LEU A 130 -19.78 14.57 -1.54
N HIS A 131 -18.76 14.57 -0.69
CA HIS A 131 -18.62 15.50 0.43
C HIS A 131 -18.39 16.93 -0.04
N THR A 132 -17.45 17.13 -0.96
CA THR A 132 -17.05 18.46 -1.42
C THR A 132 -17.94 19.01 -2.53
N GLY A 133 -18.64 18.15 -3.27
CA GLY A 133 -19.31 18.51 -4.53
C GLY A 133 -18.34 18.79 -5.69
N ARG A 134 -17.05 18.50 -5.51
CA ARG A 134 -15.97 18.77 -6.47
C ARG A 134 -15.58 17.47 -7.18
N HIS A 135 -14.87 17.57 -8.31
CA HIS A 135 -14.63 16.40 -9.17
C HIS A 135 -13.16 15.98 -9.26
N LYS A 136 -12.22 16.92 -9.25
CA LYS A 136 -10.81 16.60 -9.50
C LYS A 136 -10.16 15.91 -8.30
N ILE A 137 -9.29 14.94 -8.58
CA ILE A 137 -8.45 14.26 -7.61
C ILE A 137 -7.00 14.49 -8.03
N LEU A 138 -6.17 14.96 -7.12
CA LEU A 138 -4.72 15.08 -7.34
C LEU A 138 -4.03 13.85 -6.76
N ALA A 139 -3.18 13.21 -7.56
CA ALA A 139 -2.34 12.06 -7.16
C ALA A 139 -0.89 12.31 -7.60
N THR A 140 0.08 11.65 -6.99
CA THR A 140 1.49 11.84 -7.38
C THR A 140 1.90 10.93 -8.52
N TYR A 141 2.81 11.40 -9.39
CA TYR A 141 3.65 10.49 -10.19
C TYR A 141 4.45 9.59 -9.26
N ARG A 142 4.74 8.36 -9.72
CA ARG A 142 5.33 7.27 -8.92
C ARG A 142 4.45 6.76 -7.77
N SER A 143 3.16 7.06 -7.72
CA SER A 143 2.24 6.38 -6.78
C SER A 143 1.72 5.05 -7.32
N TYR A 144 1.21 4.20 -6.43
CA TYR A 144 0.34 3.08 -6.75
C TYR A 144 -0.87 3.01 -5.84
N HIS A 145 -2.06 3.07 -6.44
CA HIS A 145 -3.33 3.10 -5.72
C HIS A 145 -4.26 1.91 -6.06
N GLY A 146 -3.78 0.92 -6.82
CA GLY A 146 -4.52 -0.29 -7.17
C GLY A 146 -4.79 -0.43 -8.68
N ALA A 147 -5.53 -1.48 -9.03
CA ALA A 147 -5.66 -1.95 -10.41
C ALA A 147 -7.11 -2.08 -10.92
N THR A 148 -8.10 -1.65 -10.15
CA THR A 148 -9.47 -1.48 -10.64
C THR A 148 -9.56 -0.20 -11.50
N GLY A 149 -10.62 -0.03 -12.28
CA GLY A 149 -10.70 1.07 -13.26
C GLY A 149 -10.48 2.47 -12.67
N GLY A 150 -11.04 2.77 -11.49
CA GLY A 150 -10.80 4.04 -10.81
C GLY A 150 -9.41 4.10 -10.17
N ALA A 151 -9.02 3.04 -9.46
CA ALA A 151 -7.74 2.97 -8.76
C ALA A 151 -6.51 3.06 -9.68
N ILE A 152 -6.57 2.41 -10.85
CA ILE A 152 -5.49 2.44 -11.82
C ILE A 152 -5.36 3.82 -12.48
N THR A 153 -6.46 4.58 -12.55
CA THR A 153 -6.43 5.99 -13.00
C THR A 153 -5.62 6.85 -12.02
N LEU A 154 -5.72 6.58 -10.71
CA LEU A 154 -4.97 7.31 -9.69
C LEU A 154 -3.48 6.95 -9.72
N THR A 155 -3.13 5.71 -10.09
CA THR A 155 -1.75 5.22 -10.12
C THR A 155 -0.84 6.07 -11.03
N GLY A 156 0.23 6.60 -10.46
CA GLY A 156 1.17 7.50 -11.11
C GLY A 156 2.32 6.81 -11.85
N ASP A 157 2.16 5.55 -12.22
CA ASP A 157 3.18 4.76 -12.91
C ASP A 157 2.68 4.12 -14.23
N PRO A 158 3.57 3.56 -15.05
CA PRO A 158 3.26 3.08 -16.41
C PRO A 158 2.20 1.97 -16.51
N ARG A 159 1.87 1.29 -15.41
CA ARG A 159 0.75 0.32 -15.42
C ARG A 159 -0.60 0.98 -15.68
N ARG A 160 -0.68 2.31 -15.53
CA ARG A 160 -1.84 3.12 -15.92
C ARG A 160 -2.05 3.18 -17.44
N TRP A 161 -0.99 3.24 -18.25
CA TRP A 161 -1.11 3.55 -19.69
C TRP A 161 -2.01 2.60 -20.49
N PRO A 162 -1.95 1.25 -20.31
CA PRO A 162 -2.83 0.33 -21.03
C PRO A 162 -4.31 0.45 -20.65
N ASN A 163 -4.61 1.17 -19.56
CA ASN A 163 -5.96 1.40 -19.05
C ASN A 163 -6.51 2.78 -19.45
N GLU A 164 -5.84 3.49 -20.37
CA GLU A 164 -6.27 4.78 -20.90
C GLU A 164 -7.11 4.63 -22.19
N PRO A 165 -8.09 5.51 -22.45
CA PRO A 165 -8.51 6.65 -21.62
C PRO A 165 -9.22 6.20 -20.34
N ALA A 166 -8.85 6.85 -19.24
CA ALA A 166 -9.21 6.45 -17.89
C ALA A 166 -10.33 7.34 -17.31
N MET A 167 -10.68 7.17 -16.02
CA MET A 167 -11.69 8.01 -15.37
C MET A 167 -11.29 9.50 -15.44
N PRO A 168 -12.19 10.41 -15.85
CA PRO A 168 -11.86 11.83 -15.92
C PRO A 168 -11.63 12.44 -14.53
N GLY A 169 -10.95 13.59 -14.52
CA GLY A 169 -10.74 14.39 -13.32
C GLY A 169 -9.66 13.85 -12.38
N VAL A 170 -8.64 13.18 -12.90
CA VAL A 170 -7.41 12.88 -12.15
C VAL A 170 -6.27 13.70 -12.74
N VAL A 171 -5.54 14.39 -11.87
CA VAL A 171 -4.38 15.22 -12.22
C VAL A 171 -3.17 14.66 -11.48
N HIS A 172 -2.08 14.43 -12.21
CA HIS A 172 -0.83 13.95 -11.62
C HIS A 172 0.18 15.08 -11.44
N PHE A 173 0.83 15.12 -10.29
CA PHE A 173 1.89 16.07 -9.96
C PHE A 173 3.13 15.34 -9.42
N TRP A 174 4.30 15.99 -9.41
CA TRP A 174 5.52 15.38 -8.88
C TRP A 174 5.56 15.45 -7.34
N GLY A 175 5.85 14.31 -6.70
CA GLY A 175 6.18 14.26 -5.27
C GLY A 175 7.68 14.41 -5.00
N PRO A 176 8.10 14.62 -3.74
CA PRO A 176 9.50 14.75 -3.36
C PRO A 176 10.24 13.41 -3.53
N TYR A 177 11.44 13.47 -4.08
CA TYR A 177 12.38 12.37 -4.11
C TYR A 177 13.82 12.92 -4.08
N PRO A 178 14.39 13.25 -2.90
CA PRO A 178 15.67 13.96 -2.77
C PRO A 178 16.84 13.35 -3.57
N TYR A 179 16.93 12.02 -3.64
CA TYR A 179 18.00 11.34 -4.38
C TYR A 179 17.93 11.55 -5.90
N ARG A 180 16.72 11.68 -6.45
CA ARG A 180 16.47 11.99 -7.87
C ARG A 180 15.47 13.14 -8.00
N SER A 181 15.84 14.27 -7.42
CA SER A 181 14.97 15.43 -7.33
C SER A 181 14.52 15.92 -8.72
N HIS A 182 13.20 15.92 -8.94
CA HIS A 182 12.57 16.61 -10.10
C HIS A 182 12.57 18.13 -9.91
N PHE A 183 12.94 18.60 -8.72
CA PHE A 183 12.96 20.00 -8.34
C PHE A 183 14.39 20.57 -8.33
N HIS A 184 15.40 19.79 -8.72
CA HIS A 184 16.82 20.17 -8.69
C HIS A 184 17.29 20.66 -7.30
N SER A 185 16.81 20.01 -6.25
CA SER A 185 17.13 20.35 -4.86
C SER A 185 18.47 19.75 -4.43
N SER A 186 19.17 20.46 -3.55
CA SER A 186 20.48 20.06 -3.01
C SER A 186 20.37 19.37 -1.64
N ASN A 187 19.22 19.48 -0.98
CA ASN A 187 18.93 18.90 0.34
C ASN A 187 17.41 18.70 0.55
N GLU A 188 17.03 18.02 1.62
CA GLU A 188 15.63 17.69 1.94
C GLU A 188 14.75 18.91 2.24
N THR A 189 15.30 19.96 2.85
CA THR A 189 14.56 21.20 3.14
C THR A 189 14.15 21.88 1.85
N GLU A 190 15.09 22.02 0.91
CA GLU A 190 14.84 22.58 -0.41
C GLU A 190 13.90 21.70 -1.23
N GLU A 191 14.04 20.37 -1.14
CA GLU A 191 13.12 19.42 -1.77
C GLU A 191 11.69 19.61 -1.27
N THR A 192 11.51 19.73 0.04
CA THR A 192 10.21 19.95 0.66
C THR A 192 9.58 21.26 0.17
N GLN A 193 10.34 22.35 0.24
CA GLN A 193 9.86 23.68 -0.16
C GLN A 193 9.43 23.69 -1.63
N ARG A 194 10.25 23.12 -2.53
CA ARG A 194 9.98 23.14 -3.97
C ARG A 194 8.87 22.16 -4.36
N ALA A 195 8.77 21.01 -3.70
CA ALA A 195 7.67 20.07 -3.91
C ALA A 195 6.32 20.68 -3.49
N LEU A 196 6.28 21.39 -2.36
CA LEU A 196 5.08 22.12 -1.91
C LEU A 196 4.73 23.29 -2.84
N ALA A 197 5.73 24.05 -3.30
CA ALA A 197 5.52 25.10 -4.30
C ALA A 197 4.94 24.53 -5.60
N HIS A 198 5.45 23.39 -6.08
CA HIS A 198 4.91 22.72 -7.25
C HIS A 198 3.45 22.26 -7.07
N LEU A 199 3.10 21.72 -5.90
CA LEU A 199 1.72 21.36 -5.59
C LEU A 199 0.80 22.59 -5.55
N ALA A 200 1.25 23.68 -4.92
CA ALA A 200 0.52 24.94 -4.87
C ALA A 200 0.30 25.53 -6.28
N ASP A 201 1.32 25.53 -7.14
CA ASP A 201 1.20 25.96 -8.54
C ASP A 201 0.23 25.08 -9.33
N THR A 202 0.27 23.77 -9.12
CA THR A 202 -0.66 22.82 -9.75
C THR A 202 -2.10 23.13 -9.32
N LEU A 203 -2.33 23.36 -8.02
CA LEU A 203 -3.64 23.74 -7.50
C LEU A 203 -4.11 25.08 -8.08
N MET A 204 -3.23 26.09 -8.15
CA MET A 204 -3.52 27.39 -8.75
C MET A 204 -4.01 27.26 -10.19
N VAL A 205 -3.34 26.44 -11.02
CA VAL A 205 -3.69 26.25 -12.44
C VAL A 205 -4.97 25.42 -12.59
N GLU A 206 -5.13 24.35 -11.80
CA GLU A 206 -6.32 23.49 -11.86
C GLU A 206 -7.57 24.15 -11.25
N GLY A 207 -7.40 25.17 -10.42
CA GLY A 207 -8.45 25.82 -9.66
C GLY A 207 -8.81 24.99 -8.42
N PRO A 208 -8.37 25.38 -7.20
CA PRO A 208 -8.53 24.56 -6.00
C PRO A 208 -10.00 24.29 -5.64
N HIS A 209 -10.91 25.20 -6.00
CA HIS A 209 -12.36 25.04 -5.85
C HIS A 209 -12.97 23.89 -6.68
N THR A 210 -12.21 23.30 -7.62
CA THR A 210 -12.63 22.14 -8.42
C THR A 210 -12.05 20.81 -7.92
N VAL A 211 -11.12 20.87 -6.95
CA VAL A 211 -10.39 19.73 -6.41
C VAL A 211 -11.09 19.20 -5.16
N ALA A 212 -11.53 17.94 -5.24
CA ALA A 212 -12.17 17.22 -4.14
C ALA A 212 -11.14 16.68 -3.15
N ALA A 213 -10.06 16.08 -3.65
CA ALA A 213 -9.08 15.42 -2.80
C ALA A 213 -7.66 15.48 -3.37
N ILE A 214 -6.69 15.41 -2.45
CA ILE A 214 -5.32 14.99 -2.73
C ILE A 214 -5.17 13.59 -2.09
N ILE A 215 -4.73 12.60 -2.88
CA ILE A 215 -4.44 11.25 -2.41
C ILE A 215 -2.94 10.99 -2.46
N LEU A 216 -2.36 10.52 -1.36
CA LEU A 216 -0.96 10.17 -1.24
C LEU A 216 -0.79 8.86 -0.48
N GLU A 217 0.12 8.01 -0.93
CA GLU A 217 0.79 7.08 -0.01
C GLU A 217 1.71 7.92 0.89
N PRO A 218 1.56 7.91 2.24
CA PRO A 218 2.46 8.70 3.09
C PRO A 218 3.91 8.24 2.95
N VAL A 219 4.15 6.95 2.75
CA VAL A 219 5.40 6.39 2.22
C VAL A 219 5.08 5.61 0.95
N VAL A 220 5.58 6.08 -0.19
CA VAL A 220 5.32 5.43 -1.50
C VAL A 220 5.96 4.04 -1.53
N GLY A 221 5.18 2.99 -1.75
CA GLY A 221 5.68 1.61 -1.72
C GLY A 221 6.28 1.14 -3.03
N THR A 222 5.41 0.72 -3.95
CA THR A 222 5.75 -0.01 -5.19
C THR A 222 6.86 0.63 -6.01
N ASN A 223 6.86 1.97 -6.11
CA ASN A 223 7.82 2.70 -6.94
C ASN A 223 9.09 3.13 -6.20
N GLY A 224 9.41 2.43 -5.10
CA GLY A 224 10.75 2.42 -4.53
C GLY A 224 10.84 3.01 -3.13
N ILE A 225 9.87 2.81 -2.23
CA ILE A 225 9.97 3.19 -0.81
C ILE A 225 10.40 4.65 -0.65
N LEU A 226 9.60 5.57 -1.18
CA LEU A 226 9.92 7.00 -1.13
C LEU A 226 9.39 7.58 0.18
N VAL A 227 10.30 7.78 1.13
CA VAL A 227 10.02 8.42 2.42
C VAL A 227 9.93 9.94 2.20
N PRO A 228 8.84 10.61 2.62
CA PRO A 228 8.71 12.04 2.43
C PRO A 228 9.70 12.79 3.33
N PRO A 229 10.36 13.86 2.82
CA PRO A 229 11.24 14.68 3.63
C PRO A 229 10.44 15.41 4.73
N PRO A 230 11.08 15.79 5.84
CA PRO A 230 10.42 16.47 6.95
C PRO A 230 9.64 17.72 6.52
N GLY A 231 8.41 17.86 7.01
CA GLY A 231 7.55 19.01 6.72
C GLY A 231 6.69 18.88 5.45
N TYR A 232 6.97 17.93 4.56
CA TYR A 232 6.20 17.78 3.32
C TYR A 232 4.72 17.44 3.58
N LEU A 233 4.44 16.39 4.36
CA LEU A 233 3.06 15.99 4.66
C LEU A 233 2.29 17.07 5.45
N ALA A 234 2.99 17.79 6.34
CA ALA A 234 2.39 18.92 7.07
C ALA A 234 2.01 20.05 6.11
N GLY A 235 2.87 20.41 5.16
CA GLY A 235 2.54 21.40 4.13
C GLY A 235 1.40 20.97 3.20
N VAL A 236 1.31 19.67 2.85
CA VAL A 236 0.15 19.15 2.09
C VAL A 236 -1.14 19.30 2.89
N ARG A 237 -1.10 19.01 4.20
CA ARG A 237 -2.24 19.19 5.10
C ARG A 237 -2.68 20.65 5.17
N GLU A 238 -1.73 21.58 5.31
CA GLU A 238 -2.00 23.03 5.31
C GLU A 238 -2.68 23.49 4.02
N LEU A 239 -2.18 23.06 2.84
CA LEU A 239 -2.81 23.34 1.54
C LEU A 239 -4.23 22.76 1.44
N CYS A 240 -4.44 21.56 1.99
CA CYS A 240 -5.77 20.95 2.01
C CYS A 240 -6.74 21.76 2.88
N ASP A 241 -6.28 22.23 4.05
CA ASP A 241 -7.09 23.01 4.98
C ASP A 241 -7.43 24.39 4.40
N GLU A 242 -6.46 25.07 3.79
CA GLU A 242 -6.65 26.37 3.14
C GLU A 242 -7.75 26.33 2.06
N HIS A 243 -7.81 25.25 1.30
CA HIS A 243 -8.69 25.13 0.14
C HIS A 243 -9.94 24.26 0.38
N GLY A 244 -10.09 23.68 1.57
CA GLY A 244 -11.15 22.72 1.88
C GLY A 244 -11.10 21.48 0.98
N ILE A 245 -9.89 21.00 0.69
CA ILE A 245 -9.63 19.77 -0.07
C ILE A 245 -9.51 18.62 0.95
N VAL A 246 -10.08 17.46 0.61
CA VAL A 246 -9.96 16.25 1.44
C VAL A 246 -8.56 15.65 1.27
N PHE A 247 -7.85 15.41 2.37
CA PHE A 247 -6.60 14.67 2.33
C PHE A 247 -6.86 13.16 2.53
N ILE A 248 -6.49 12.35 1.54
CA ILE A 248 -6.59 10.89 1.59
C ILE A 248 -5.18 10.30 1.77
N ALA A 249 -4.94 9.63 2.89
CA ALA A 249 -3.73 8.84 3.11
C ALA A 249 -3.97 7.38 2.68
N ASP A 250 -3.27 6.93 1.65
CA ASP A 250 -3.24 5.54 1.22
C ASP A 250 -2.21 4.75 2.05
N GLU A 251 -2.71 4.14 3.14
CA GLU A 251 -1.93 3.33 4.08
C GLU A 251 -1.99 1.84 3.74
N VAL A 252 -2.41 1.47 2.52
CA VAL A 252 -2.58 0.07 2.12
C VAL A 252 -1.30 -0.74 2.31
N MET A 253 -0.12 -0.17 2.05
CA MET A 253 1.17 -0.84 2.28
C MET A 253 1.86 -0.43 3.57
N ALA A 254 1.87 0.88 3.87
CA ALA A 254 2.69 1.44 4.93
C ALA A 254 2.02 1.37 6.32
N GLY A 255 0.71 1.11 6.37
CA GLY A 255 -0.05 0.95 7.60
C GLY A 255 0.12 -0.41 8.26
N PHE A 256 -0.58 -0.57 9.38
CA PHE A 256 -0.55 -1.71 10.29
C PHE A 256 0.86 -2.16 10.67
N GLY A 257 1.65 -1.22 11.19
CA GLY A 257 2.95 -1.48 11.80
C GLY A 257 4.11 -1.60 10.83
N ARG A 258 3.90 -1.57 9.51
CA ARG A 258 4.98 -1.74 8.51
C ARG A 258 6.12 -0.73 8.70
N CYS A 259 5.76 0.53 8.91
CA CYS A 259 6.71 1.61 9.18
C CYS A 259 7.01 1.79 10.67
N GLY A 260 6.57 0.88 11.55
CA GLY A 260 6.71 1.02 13.00
C GLY A 260 5.69 1.97 13.65
N GLU A 261 4.56 2.22 12.99
CA GLU A 261 3.38 2.91 13.53
C GLU A 261 2.12 2.18 13.03
N TRP A 262 0.97 2.37 13.69
CA TRP A 262 -0.30 1.83 13.20
C TRP A 262 -0.64 2.37 11.82
N PHE A 263 -0.48 3.67 11.61
CA PHE A 263 -0.51 4.28 10.28
C PHE A 263 0.76 5.08 10.09
N SER A 264 1.42 4.95 8.94
CA SER A 264 2.71 5.60 8.73
C SER A 264 2.64 7.13 8.85
N VAL A 265 1.50 7.73 8.49
CA VAL A 265 1.22 9.18 8.62
C VAL A 265 1.41 9.71 10.05
N ASP A 266 1.22 8.86 11.07
CA ASP A 266 1.39 9.22 12.49
C ASP A 266 2.83 9.66 12.79
N ARG A 267 3.82 9.16 12.05
CA ARG A 267 5.23 9.58 12.20
C ARG A 267 5.46 11.07 11.97
N TRP A 268 4.59 11.71 11.18
CA TRP A 268 4.67 13.13 10.87
C TRP A 268 3.66 13.96 11.65
N GLY A 269 2.86 13.35 12.55
CA GLY A 269 1.84 14.05 13.33
C GLY A 269 0.74 14.69 12.47
N VAL A 270 0.48 14.14 11.29
CA VAL A 270 -0.51 14.66 10.34
C VAL A 270 -1.80 13.85 10.42
N VAL A 271 -2.94 14.54 10.48
CA VAL A 271 -4.27 13.91 10.48
C VAL A 271 -4.89 14.05 9.08
N PRO A 272 -5.03 12.96 8.31
CA PRO A 272 -5.79 12.97 7.05
C PRO A 272 -7.30 12.96 7.31
N ASP A 273 -8.09 13.29 6.30
CA ASP A 273 -9.54 13.24 6.38
C ASP A 273 -10.09 11.82 6.13
N LEU A 274 -9.37 11.03 5.33
CA LEU A 274 -9.66 9.63 5.01
C LEU A 274 -8.36 8.80 5.04
N ILE A 275 -8.42 7.59 5.57
CA ILE A 275 -7.32 6.61 5.47
C ILE A 275 -7.80 5.38 4.71
N CYS A 276 -7.14 5.04 3.60
CA CYS A 276 -7.36 3.78 2.90
C CYS A 276 -6.44 2.70 3.47
N PHE A 277 -6.98 1.51 3.72
CA PHE A 277 -6.22 0.43 4.34
C PHE A 277 -6.57 -0.94 3.76
N ALA A 278 -5.64 -1.89 3.83
CA ALA A 278 -5.83 -3.31 3.49
C ALA A 278 -4.64 -4.12 4.04
N LYS A 279 -4.20 -5.18 3.32
CA LYS A 279 -2.93 -5.90 3.53
C LYS A 279 -2.65 -6.26 5.00
N GLY A 280 -1.86 -5.43 5.69
CA GLY A 280 -1.40 -5.68 7.06
C GLY A 280 -2.53 -5.80 8.10
N VAL A 281 -3.74 -5.31 7.81
CA VAL A 281 -4.89 -5.35 8.75
C VAL A 281 -5.14 -6.73 9.37
N ASN A 282 -4.99 -7.78 8.57
CA ASN A 282 -5.09 -9.18 9.01
C ASN A 282 -3.99 -10.05 8.39
N SER A 283 -2.88 -9.40 8.04
CA SER A 283 -1.74 -10.00 7.35
C SER A 283 -2.04 -10.75 6.05
N GLY A 284 -3.11 -10.36 5.35
CA GLY A 284 -3.53 -10.99 4.08
C GLY A 284 -4.12 -12.40 4.22
N TYR A 285 -4.46 -12.84 5.42
CA TYR A 285 -5.04 -14.19 5.62
C TYR A 285 -6.43 -14.31 5.00
N LEU A 286 -7.20 -13.21 5.00
CA LEU A 286 -8.49 -13.11 4.35
C LEU A 286 -8.59 -11.75 3.64
N PRO A 287 -9.23 -11.66 2.46
CA PRO A 287 -9.43 -10.39 1.78
C PRO A 287 -10.17 -9.38 2.67
N LEU A 288 -9.51 -8.27 2.98
CA LEU A 288 -10.07 -7.17 3.75
C LEU A 288 -9.36 -5.87 3.40
N GLY A 289 -10.16 -4.82 3.25
CA GLY A 289 -9.70 -3.45 3.24
C GLY A 289 -10.77 -2.53 3.79
N GLY A 290 -10.52 -1.23 3.68
CA GLY A 290 -11.53 -0.24 4.01
C GLY A 290 -11.02 1.17 3.97
N VAL A 291 -11.94 2.08 4.31
CA VAL A 291 -11.69 3.50 4.49
C VAL A 291 -12.03 3.85 5.93
N ILE A 292 -11.08 4.44 6.65
CA ILE A 292 -11.35 5.09 7.93
C ILE A 292 -11.74 6.54 7.61
N ILE A 293 -12.82 7.01 8.23
CA ILE A 293 -13.56 8.20 7.81
C ILE A 293 -13.66 9.18 8.97
N SER A 294 -13.29 10.43 8.73
CA SER A 294 -13.44 11.49 9.73
C SER A 294 -14.91 11.74 10.03
N ARG A 295 -15.23 12.17 11.25
CA ARG A 295 -16.62 12.51 11.63
C ARG A 295 -17.25 13.51 10.65
N LYS A 296 -16.48 14.49 10.19
CA LYS A 296 -16.92 15.50 9.22
C LYS A 296 -17.40 14.90 7.90
N ILE A 297 -16.66 13.93 7.34
CA ILE A 297 -17.06 13.27 6.10
C ILE A 297 -18.17 12.25 6.35
N ALA A 298 -18.13 11.52 7.46
CA ALA A 298 -19.19 10.58 7.82
C ALA A 298 -20.56 11.29 7.94
N ALA A 299 -20.61 12.45 8.60
CA ALA A 299 -21.81 13.25 8.80
C ALA A 299 -22.52 13.68 7.50
N THR A 300 -21.79 13.67 6.38
CA THR A 300 -22.36 13.95 5.05
C THR A 300 -23.39 12.90 4.60
N PHE A 301 -23.33 11.71 5.20
CA PHE A 301 -24.15 10.57 4.87
C PHE A 301 -25.11 10.17 6.00
N ASP A 302 -25.30 11.03 7.01
CA ASP A 302 -26.26 10.78 8.11
C ASP A 302 -27.70 10.69 7.58
N ASP A 303 -28.10 11.65 6.76
CA ASP A 303 -29.47 11.78 6.22
C ASP A 303 -29.58 11.36 4.74
N ARG A 304 -28.48 10.89 4.13
CA ARG A 304 -28.47 10.41 2.73
C ARG A 304 -27.61 9.17 2.56
N PRO A 305 -28.06 8.17 1.77
CA PRO A 305 -27.28 6.96 1.58
C PRO A 305 -25.97 7.27 0.84
N PHE A 306 -24.87 6.68 1.32
CA PHE A 306 -23.64 6.59 0.53
C PHE A 306 -23.88 5.66 -0.67
N PRO A 307 -23.70 6.12 -1.93
CA PRO A 307 -23.93 5.29 -3.10
C PRO A 307 -22.70 4.41 -3.39
N GLY A 308 -22.34 3.56 -2.44
CA GLY A 308 -21.25 2.59 -2.54
C GLY A 308 -21.49 1.40 -1.62
N GLY A 309 -21.05 0.21 -2.04
CA GLY A 309 -21.27 -1.03 -1.32
C GLY A 309 -20.77 -2.23 -2.08
N LEU A 310 -20.53 -3.33 -1.35
CA LEU A 310 -20.04 -4.60 -1.87
C LEU A 310 -20.78 -5.74 -1.16
N THR A 311 -21.04 -6.84 -1.87
CA THR A 311 -21.66 -8.04 -1.28
C THR A 311 -20.91 -8.54 -0.04
N TYR A 312 -19.58 -8.48 -0.06
CA TYR A 312 -18.71 -8.96 1.01
C TYR A 312 -18.12 -7.85 1.90
N SER A 313 -18.70 -6.64 1.85
CA SER A 313 -18.26 -5.53 2.71
C SER A 313 -18.33 -5.94 4.19
N GLY A 314 -17.17 -5.94 4.84
CA GLY A 314 -17.02 -6.38 6.24
C GLY A 314 -17.31 -7.86 6.42
N HIS A 315 -16.73 -8.72 5.56
CA HIS A 315 -16.86 -10.17 5.67
C HIS A 315 -16.47 -10.64 7.07
N VAL A 316 -17.36 -11.35 7.77
CA VAL A 316 -17.23 -11.58 9.23
C VAL A 316 -16.00 -12.41 9.60
N LEU A 317 -15.60 -13.40 8.79
CA LEU A 317 -14.34 -14.11 8.99
C LEU A 317 -13.12 -13.18 8.91
N ALA A 318 -13.15 -12.24 7.96
CA ALA A 318 -12.04 -11.31 7.74
C ALA A 318 -11.98 -10.24 8.83
N CYS A 319 -13.13 -9.79 9.33
CA CYS A 319 -13.20 -8.92 10.50
C CYS A 319 -12.72 -9.62 11.78
N ALA A 320 -13.09 -10.89 12.00
CA ALA A 320 -12.60 -11.66 13.14
C ALA A 320 -11.07 -11.84 13.09
N SER A 321 -10.51 -12.11 11.91
CA SER A 321 -9.06 -12.16 11.75
C SER A 321 -8.39 -10.79 11.96
N ALA A 322 -9.02 -9.67 11.58
CA ALA A 322 -8.52 -8.34 11.88
C ALA A 322 -8.49 -8.04 13.39
N VAL A 323 -9.55 -8.42 14.13
CA VAL A 323 -9.57 -8.29 15.60
C VAL A 323 -8.42 -9.08 16.23
N ALA A 324 -8.23 -10.33 15.82
CA ALA A 324 -7.13 -11.16 16.32
C ALA A 324 -5.76 -10.62 15.92
N SER A 325 -5.62 -10.10 14.70
CA SER A 325 -4.38 -9.47 14.23
C SER A 325 -4.00 -8.29 15.12
N ILE A 326 -4.93 -7.37 15.39
CA ILE A 326 -4.69 -6.22 16.27
C ILE A 326 -4.29 -6.70 17.67
N GLY A 327 -4.98 -7.71 18.23
CA GLY A 327 -4.60 -8.30 19.51
C GLY A 327 -3.19 -8.90 19.52
N ILE A 328 -2.80 -9.62 18.47
CA ILE A 328 -1.43 -10.16 18.31
C ILE A 328 -0.40 -9.02 18.28
N PHE A 329 -0.67 -7.95 17.52
CA PHE A 329 0.21 -6.79 17.44
C PHE A 329 0.50 -6.18 18.82
N GLU A 330 -0.52 -6.10 19.67
CA GLU A 330 -0.42 -5.56 21.03
C GLU A 330 0.26 -6.53 22.00
N GLU A 331 -0.21 -7.78 22.05
CA GLU A 331 0.30 -8.81 22.97
C GLU A 331 1.77 -9.14 22.73
N GLU A 332 2.20 -9.13 21.47
CA GLU A 332 3.56 -9.53 21.07
C GLU A 332 4.47 -8.33 20.80
N GLY A 333 3.96 -7.10 21.00
CA GLY A 333 4.73 -5.87 20.84
C GLY A 333 5.29 -5.71 19.42
N ILE A 334 4.52 -6.06 18.39
CA ILE A 334 5.01 -6.14 17.01
C ILE A 334 5.48 -4.77 16.50
N ILE A 335 4.75 -3.69 16.78
CA ILE A 335 5.17 -2.33 16.39
C ILE A 335 6.51 -1.96 17.02
N GLU A 336 6.68 -2.25 18.31
CA GLU A 336 7.92 -1.95 19.03
C GLU A 336 9.09 -2.76 18.50
N ARG A 337 8.84 -4.02 18.16
CA ARG A 337 9.82 -4.87 17.47
C ARG A 337 10.21 -4.29 16.11
N VAL A 338 9.25 -3.81 15.32
CA VAL A 338 9.53 -3.20 14.01
C VAL A 338 10.39 -1.95 14.17
N ARG A 339 10.09 -1.08 15.14
CA ARG A 339 10.93 0.10 15.45
C ARG A 339 12.35 -0.34 15.84
N THR A 340 12.46 -1.19 16.86
CA THR A 340 13.74 -1.65 17.41
C THR A 340 14.60 -2.32 16.35
N VAL A 341 14.07 -3.31 15.63
CA VAL A 341 14.84 -4.05 14.62
C VAL A 341 15.11 -3.19 13.39
N GLY A 342 14.17 -2.34 12.99
CA GLY A 342 14.36 -1.39 11.88
C GLY A 342 15.50 -0.41 12.14
N GLU A 343 15.55 0.18 13.34
CA GLU A 343 16.53 1.21 13.72
C GLU A 343 17.89 0.64 14.11
N GLN A 344 17.91 -0.51 14.81
CA GLN A 344 19.15 -1.05 15.40
C GLN A 344 19.80 -2.15 14.55
N VAL A 345 19.07 -2.77 13.62
CA VAL A 345 19.57 -3.89 12.82
C VAL A 345 19.48 -3.61 11.33
N LEU A 346 18.28 -3.47 10.77
CA LEU A 346 18.09 -3.38 9.31
C LEU A 346 18.71 -2.10 8.74
N GLY A 347 18.38 -0.94 9.29
CA GLY A 347 18.90 0.34 8.82
C GLY A 347 20.43 0.41 8.85
N PRO A 348 21.10 0.12 9.98
CA PRO A 348 22.56 0.08 10.05
C PRO A 348 23.20 -0.92 9.10
N ALA A 349 22.66 -2.15 8.99
CA ALA A 349 23.21 -3.17 8.09
C ALA A 349 23.10 -2.79 6.60
N LEU A 350 21.97 -2.20 6.20
CA LEU A 350 21.77 -1.76 4.82
C LEU A 350 22.68 -0.55 4.47
N ARG A 351 22.85 0.41 5.39
CA ARG A 351 23.78 1.54 5.20
C ARG A 351 25.25 1.09 5.19
N ASP A 352 25.62 0.09 5.99
CA ASP A 352 26.95 -0.52 5.89
C ASP A 352 27.16 -1.15 4.50
N LEU A 353 26.17 -1.88 3.99
CA LEU A 353 26.21 -2.44 2.63
C LEU A 353 26.34 -1.35 1.55
N GLU A 354 25.58 -0.26 1.67
CA GLU A 354 25.67 0.93 0.80
C GLU A 354 27.07 1.55 0.81
N SER A 355 27.73 1.60 1.97
CA SER A 355 29.07 2.17 2.09
C SER A 355 30.13 1.34 1.35
N ARG A 356 29.96 0.01 1.31
CA ARG A 356 30.96 -0.94 0.81
C ARG A 356 30.77 -1.36 -0.64
N HIS A 357 29.54 -1.38 -1.15
CA HIS A 357 29.25 -1.94 -2.47
C HIS A 357 29.10 -0.82 -3.53
N PRO A 358 29.88 -0.84 -4.63
CA PRO A 358 29.94 0.26 -5.59
C PRO A 358 28.63 0.48 -6.38
N SER A 359 27.81 -0.57 -6.53
CA SER A 359 26.53 -0.48 -7.23
C SER A 359 25.36 0.01 -6.37
N LEU A 360 25.54 0.24 -5.07
CA LEU A 360 24.48 0.82 -4.23
C LEU A 360 24.56 2.34 -4.30
N GLY A 361 23.47 2.94 -4.79
CA GLY A 361 23.31 4.38 -4.94
C GLY A 361 22.70 5.05 -3.72
N GLU A 362 21.58 4.49 -3.24
CA GLU A 362 20.88 4.94 -2.04
C GLU A 362 20.26 3.75 -1.29
N VAL A 363 20.30 3.79 0.03
CA VAL A 363 19.43 3.02 0.92
C VAL A 363 18.47 3.95 1.64
N ARG A 364 17.17 3.65 1.53
CA ARG A 364 16.10 4.43 2.18
C ARG A 364 15.00 3.53 2.71
N GLY A 365 14.36 3.95 3.80
CA GLY A 365 13.31 3.18 4.43
C GLY A 365 13.11 3.53 5.90
N LEU A 366 12.05 2.95 6.47
CA LEU A 366 11.64 3.09 7.86
C LEU A 366 11.02 1.76 8.33
N GLY A 367 11.16 1.42 9.61
CA GLY A 367 10.61 0.17 10.15
C GLY A 367 11.10 -1.05 9.35
N PHE A 368 10.16 -1.83 8.80
CA PHE A 368 10.43 -2.99 7.93
C PHE A 368 10.07 -2.69 6.46
N PHE A 369 10.23 -1.44 6.04
CA PHE A 369 9.95 -0.99 4.68
C PHE A 369 11.17 -0.28 4.10
N TRP A 370 11.95 -1.00 3.31
CA TRP A 370 13.26 -0.56 2.81
C TRP A 370 13.43 -0.81 1.32
N ALA A 371 14.12 0.11 0.66
CA ALA A 371 14.61 -0.05 -0.70
C ALA A 371 16.13 0.07 -0.74
N VAL A 372 16.72 -0.72 -1.63
CA VAL A 372 18.10 -0.60 -2.08
C VAL A 372 18.06 -0.16 -3.54
N GLU A 373 18.58 1.02 -3.84
CA GLU A 373 18.63 1.51 -5.20
C GLU A 373 19.98 1.24 -5.86
N LEU A 374 19.94 0.59 -7.03
CA LEU A 374 21.13 0.19 -7.78
C LEU A 374 21.50 1.21 -8.86
N VAL A 375 22.79 1.54 -8.93
CA VAL A 375 23.38 2.49 -9.88
C VAL A 375 24.57 1.90 -10.61
N ARG A 376 24.88 2.43 -11.80
CA ARG A 376 26.12 2.17 -12.54
C ARG A 376 27.28 2.99 -11.98
N ASP A 377 26.99 4.22 -11.52
CA ASP A 377 27.96 5.15 -10.96
C ASP A 377 27.31 5.96 -9.82
N ARG A 378 27.98 6.04 -8.67
CA ARG A 378 27.47 6.72 -7.46
C ARG A 378 27.54 8.24 -7.55
N THR A 379 28.48 8.77 -8.32
CA THR A 379 28.68 10.21 -8.51
C THR A 379 27.61 10.77 -9.44
N THR A 380 27.38 10.11 -10.59
CA THR A 380 26.36 10.54 -11.56
C THR A 380 24.95 10.09 -11.15
N ARG A 381 24.85 9.09 -10.26
CA ARG A 381 23.62 8.40 -9.88
C ARG A 381 22.93 7.72 -11.05
N GLU A 382 23.63 7.44 -12.15
CA GLU A 382 23.07 6.76 -13.32
C GLU A 382 22.45 5.41 -12.89
N PRO A 383 21.15 5.18 -13.10
CA PRO A 383 20.49 3.99 -12.58
C PRO A 383 21.00 2.74 -13.30
N LEU A 384 21.08 1.59 -12.60
CA LEU A 384 21.48 0.33 -13.21
C LEU A 384 20.54 -0.05 -14.38
N VAL A 385 19.25 0.17 -14.16
CA VAL A 385 18.20 0.09 -15.17
C VAL A 385 17.33 1.36 -15.11
N PRO A 386 16.94 1.95 -16.25
CA PRO A 386 16.03 3.08 -16.25
C PRO A 386 14.70 2.78 -15.53
N PHE A 387 14.03 3.82 -15.01
CA PHE A 387 12.68 3.66 -14.50
C PHE A 387 11.76 3.12 -15.60
N ASN A 388 11.03 2.04 -15.31
CA ASN A 388 10.19 1.34 -16.28
C ASN A 388 10.95 0.80 -17.50
N ALA A 389 12.19 0.35 -17.32
CA ALA A 389 12.94 -0.34 -18.35
C ALA A 389 12.16 -1.54 -18.92
N ALA A 390 12.26 -1.75 -20.23
CA ALA A 390 11.65 -2.87 -20.94
C ALA A 390 12.66 -3.52 -21.90
N GLY A 391 12.41 -4.77 -22.28
CA GLY A 391 13.28 -5.49 -23.21
C GLY A 391 14.72 -5.61 -22.68
N GLY A 392 15.70 -5.30 -23.54
CA GLY A 392 17.13 -5.43 -23.20
C GLY A 392 17.56 -4.56 -22.01
N ASP A 393 16.92 -3.41 -21.79
CA ASP A 393 17.26 -2.50 -20.68
C ASP A 393 16.86 -3.06 -19.32
N ALA A 394 15.88 -3.98 -19.27
CA ALA A 394 15.47 -4.65 -18.03
C ALA A 394 16.32 -5.90 -17.72
N ALA A 395 17.13 -6.37 -18.68
CA ALA A 395 17.91 -7.60 -18.55
C ALA A 395 18.82 -7.66 -17.31
N PRO A 396 19.48 -6.57 -16.86
CA PRO A 396 20.30 -6.62 -15.65
C PRO A 396 19.53 -7.00 -14.39
N VAL A 397 18.26 -6.59 -14.28
CA VAL A 397 17.40 -6.98 -13.15
C VAL A 397 16.89 -8.40 -13.34
N ALA A 398 16.46 -8.76 -14.55
CA ALA A 398 15.95 -10.10 -14.86
C ALA A 398 17.01 -11.22 -14.73
N ALA A 399 18.30 -10.89 -14.75
CA ALA A 399 19.38 -11.86 -14.54
C ALA A 399 19.60 -12.22 -13.06
N VAL A 400 19.05 -11.44 -12.14
CA VAL A 400 19.22 -11.61 -10.68
C VAL A 400 17.96 -12.16 -10.02
N VAL A 401 16.80 -12.03 -10.67
CA VAL A 401 15.47 -12.44 -10.17
C VAL A 401 15.05 -13.78 -10.74
#